data_AF-A0A093YLP4-F1
#
_entry.id   AF-A0A093YLP4-F1
#
_cell.length_a   1.000
_cell.length_b   1.000
_cell.length_c   1.000
_cell.angle_alpha   90.00
_cell.angle_beta   90.00
_cell.angle_gamma   90.00
#
_symmetry.space_group_name_H-M   'P 1'
#
loop_
_entity.id
_entity.type
_entity.pdbx_description
1 polymer ?
#
loop_
_entity_poly.entity_id
_entity_poly.type
_entity_poly.pdbx_seq_one_letter_code
_entity_poly.pdbx_strand_id
1 'polypeptide(L)'
;MFLAGMMLCDLDLLAAKDELPKFFNLFEPWKELIFFNLFIISLYLGGVPSHSADINVLRSSSGWYYLSFLKPQAVFNYKWFYLFFASVSMVASVPHMPWLKSFFEMRFNLYLGRISYAFYLIHGPVMWTLGDRLYVAVGWYRDAHKTAIPGWVNLFPLSKAGPFGFELSFLLPHLIILPVTLWLAEVVTRTVDKPTVKFVQWAYAKTLAPPPVKL
;
A
#
# COMPACT_ATOMS: atom_id res chain seq x y z
N MET A 1 -8.26 5.34 5.25
CA MET A 1 -6.94 5.46 4.59
C MET A 1 -6.87 6.75 3.79
N PHE A 2 -7.62 6.89 2.69
CA PHE A 2 -7.57 8.09 1.83
C PHE A 2 -7.81 9.41 2.58
N LEU A 3 -8.92 9.53 3.31
CA LEU A 3 -9.24 10.72 4.12
C LEU A 3 -8.15 11.05 5.15
N ALA A 4 -7.60 10.02 5.81
CA ALA A 4 -6.52 10.21 6.78
C ALA A 4 -5.23 10.71 6.10
N GLY A 5 -4.90 10.19 4.91
CA GLY A 5 -3.76 10.69 4.13
C GLY A 5 -3.95 12.13 3.68
N MET A 6 -5.16 12.52 3.25
CA MET A 6 -5.47 13.93 2.94
C MET A 6 -5.34 14.82 4.17
N MET A 7 -5.80 14.36 5.34
CA MET A 7 -5.65 15.10 6.59
C MET A 7 -4.18 15.28 6.99
N LEU A 8 -3.34 14.24 6.85
CA LEU A 8 -1.90 14.37 7.10
C LEU A 8 -1.26 15.40 6.16
N CYS A 9 -1.59 15.34 4.86
CA CYS A 9 -1.10 16.30 3.89
C CYS A 9 -1.52 17.75 4.21
N ASP A 10 -2.76 17.94 4.66
CA ASP A 10 -3.27 19.25 5.07
C ASP A 10 -2.51 19.79 6.29
N LEU A 11 -2.26 18.94 7.30
CA LEU A 11 -1.44 19.29 8.46
C LEU A 11 0.00 19.65 8.05
N ASP A 12 0.61 18.91 7.12
CA ASP A 12 1.95 19.21 6.60
C ASP A 12 1.99 20.55 5.84
N LEU A 13 0.94 20.87 5.08
CA LEU A 13 0.82 22.15 4.38
C LEU A 13 0.63 23.33 5.35
N LEU A 14 -0.13 23.15 6.43
CA LEU A 14 -0.27 24.15 7.49
C LEU A 14 1.06 24.33 8.24
N ALA A 15 1.77 23.24 8.53
CA ALA A 15 3.09 23.27 9.14
C ALA A 15 4.10 24.04 8.30
N ALA A 16 4.09 23.84 6.98
CA ALA A 16 4.98 24.54 6.05
C ALA A 16 4.71 26.06 5.95
N LYS A 17 3.53 26.52 6.39
CA LYS A 17 3.14 27.94 6.41
C LYS A 17 3.21 28.57 7.81
N ASP A 18 3.67 27.82 8.81
CA ASP A 18 3.59 28.21 10.23
C ASP A 18 2.14 28.50 10.71
N GLU A 19 1.15 27.86 10.08
CA GLU A 19 -0.29 28.02 10.37
C GLU A 19 -0.87 26.82 11.15
N LEU A 20 -0.02 26.03 11.81
CA LEU A 20 -0.49 24.89 12.62
C LEU A 20 -1.38 25.34 13.78
N PRO A 21 -2.41 24.56 14.14
CA PRO A 21 -3.20 24.80 15.34
C PRO A 21 -2.31 24.90 16.59
N LYS A 22 -2.52 25.96 17.38
CA LYS A 22 -1.66 26.31 18.54
C LYS A 22 -1.49 25.19 19.57
N PHE A 23 -2.42 24.22 19.63
CA PHE A 23 -2.30 23.09 20.54
C PHE A 23 -1.11 22.17 20.20
N PHE A 24 -0.65 22.15 18.95
CA PHE A 24 0.52 21.36 18.54
C PHE A 24 1.82 21.88 19.16
N ASN A 25 1.90 23.17 19.48
CA ASN A 25 3.07 23.78 20.10
C ASN A 25 3.36 23.18 21.50
N LEU A 26 2.34 22.64 22.18
CA LEU A 26 2.54 21.95 23.46
C LEU A 26 3.36 20.66 23.32
N PHE A 27 3.33 20.04 22.15
CA PHE A 27 3.99 18.77 21.87
C PHE A 27 5.35 18.94 21.18
N GLU A 28 5.71 20.16 20.78
CA GLU A 28 6.95 20.47 20.08
C GLU A 28 8.21 19.97 20.80
N PRO A 29 8.37 20.12 22.14
CA PRO A 29 9.55 19.61 22.84
C PRO A 29 9.68 18.09 22.82
N TRP A 30 8.56 17.37 22.64
CA TRP A 30 8.49 15.91 22.70
C TRP A 30 8.33 15.29 21.31
N LYS A 31 8.47 16.08 20.25
CA LYS A 31 8.18 15.68 18.87
C LYS A 31 8.90 14.40 18.47
N GLU A 32 10.21 14.33 18.68
CA GLU A 32 11.01 13.16 18.31
C GLU A 32 10.56 11.90 19.06
N LEU A 33 10.31 12.03 20.37
CA LEU A 33 9.83 10.93 21.20
C LEU A 33 8.45 10.45 20.75
N ILE A 34 7.53 11.37 20.46
CA ILE A 34 6.17 11.05 20.00
C ILE A 34 6.23 10.28 18.68
N PHE A 35 6.94 10.80 17.67
CA PHE A 35 7.02 10.14 16.38
C PHE A 35 7.76 8.81 16.45
N PHE A 36 8.83 8.70 17.25
CA PHE A 36 9.52 7.43 17.45
C PHE A 36 8.61 6.36 18.06
N ASN A 37 7.82 6.71 19.08
CA ASN A 37 6.85 5.78 19.65
C ASN A 37 5.72 5.45 18.68
N LEU A 38 5.22 6.42 17.90
CA LEU A 38 4.24 6.17 16.83
C LEU A 38 4.77 5.19 15.79
N PHE A 39 6.06 5.29 15.44
CA PHE A 39 6.72 4.33 14.55
C PHE A 39 6.75 2.92 15.15
N ILE A 40 7.17 2.76 16.42
CA ILE A 40 7.16 1.44 17.09
C ILE A 40 5.75 0.86 17.18
N ILE A 41 4.77 1.67 17.55
CA ILE A 41 3.35 1.28 17.58
C ILE A 41 2.90 0.86 16.18
N SER A 42 3.30 1.58 15.13
CA SER A 42 2.94 1.25 13.75
C SER A 42 3.49 -0.11 13.31
N LEU A 43 4.74 -0.44 13.68
CA LEU A 43 5.33 -1.75 13.40
C LEU A 43 4.58 -2.86 14.14
N TYR A 44 4.27 -2.63 15.42
CA TYR A 44 3.55 -3.60 16.24
C TYR A 44 2.14 -3.87 15.69
N LEU A 45 1.36 -2.80 15.46
CA LEU A 45 0.01 -2.91 14.92
C LEU A 45 -0.02 -3.44 13.48
N GLY A 46 1.03 -3.17 12.70
CA GLY A 46 1.21 -3.70 11.36
C GLY A 46 1.40 -5.22 11.34
N GLY A 47 1.95 -5.79 12.42
CA GLY A 47 2.12 -7.23 12.62
C GLY A 47 0.86 -7.98 13.08
N VAL A 48 -0.33 -7.42 12.85
CA VAL A 48 -1.60 -8.05 13.28
C VAL A 48 -1.79 -9.45 12.65
N PRO A 49 -2.12 -10.48 13.45
CA PRO A 49 -2.41 -11.82 12.94
C PRO A 49 -3.53 -11.81 11.89
N SER A 50 -3.19 -12.14 10.64
CA SER A 50 -4.09 -12.01 9.49
C SER A 50 -4.61 -13.34 8.92
N HIS A 51 -4.28 -14.46 9.56
CA HIS A 51 -4.64 -15.81 9.08
C HIS A 51 -6.15 -16.11 9.18
N SER A 52 -6.84 -15.52 10.16
CA SER A 52 -8.28 -15.68 10.38
C SER A 52 -8.96 -14.32 10.55
N ALA A 53 -10.28 -14.28 10.40
CA ALA A 53 -11.11 -13.15 10.81
C ALA A 53 -11.75 -13.36 12.20
N ASP A 54 -11.52 -14.53 12.81
CA ASP A 54 -12.03 -14.87 14.14
C ASP A 54 -11.26 -14.13 15.25
N ILE A 55 -12.00 -13.40 16.09
CA ILE A 55 -11.47 -12.65 17.21
C ILE A 55 -10.83 -13.54 18.29
N ASN A 56 -11.27 -14.80 18.40
CA ASN A 56 -10.70 -15.74 19.36
C ASN A 56 -9.26 -16.09 19.00
N VAL A 57 -8.94 -16.15 17.71
CA VAL A 57 -7.57 -16.35 17.22
C VAL A 57 -6.71 -15.14 17.56
N LEU A 58 -7.25 -13.92 17.45
CA LEU A 58 -6.55 -12.72 17.90
C LEU A 58 -6.30 -12.74 19.41
N ARG A 59 -7.28 -13.18 20.20
CA ARG A 59 -7.17 -13.26 21.66
C ARG A 59 -6.15 -14.30 22.11
N SER A 60 -6.05 -15.43 21.43
CA SER A 60 -5.07 -16.48 21.73
C SER A 60 -3.65 -16.15 21.24
N SER A 61 -3.51 -15.16 20.37
CA SER A 61 -2.22 -14.73 19.85
C SER A 61 -1.43 -13.94 20.91
N SER A 62 -0.16 -14.30 21.10
CA SER A 62 0.71 -13.64 22.07
C SER A 62 0.85 -12.14 21.80
N GLY A 63 0.64 -11.30 22.82
CA GLY A 63 0.63 -9.82 22.71
C GLY A 63 -0.70 -9.20 22.30
N TRP A 64 -1.64 -9.96 21.74
CA TRP A 64 -2.87 -9.41 21.15
C TRP A 64 -4.12 -9.55 22.04
N TYR A 65 -3.98 -10.21 23.19
CA TYR A 65 -5.08 -10.46 24.13
C TYR A 65 -5.85 -9.17 24.49
N TYR A 66 -5.17 -8.15 25.00
CA TYR A 66 -5.82 -6.89 25.40
C TYR A 66 -6.33 -6.10 24.20
N LEU A 67 -5.58 -6.10 23.09
CA LEU A 67 -6.02 -5.43 21.89
C LEU A 67 -7.32 -6.03 21.36
N SER A 68 -7.56 -7.33 21.52
CA SER A 68 -8.80 -7.99 21.07
C SER A 68 -10.08 -7.34 21.62
N PHE A 69 -10.03 -6.67 22.78
CA PHE A 69 -11.16 -5.96 23.35
C PHE A 69 -11.40 -4.58 22.74
N LEU A 70 -10.38 -3.96 22.14
CA LEU A 70 -10.48 -2.65 21.48
C LEU A 70 -11.12 -2.73 20.09
N LYS A 71 -11.38 -3.93 19.56
CA LYS A 71 -11.97 -4.09 18.23
C LYS A 71 -13.42 -3.54 18.23
N PRO A 72 -13.73 -2.51 17.43
CA PRO A 72 -15.10 -2.04 17.29
C PRO A 72 -15.99 -3.08 16.59
N GLN A 73 -17.26 -3.16 16.99
CA GLN A 73 -18.23 -4.07 16.38
C GLN A 73 -18.49 -3.76 14.90
N ALA A 74 -18.37 -2.49 14.49
CA ALA A 74 -18.65 -2.03 13.13
C ALA A 74 -17.67 -2.56 12.06
N VAL A 75 -16.46 -2.98 12.45
CA VAL A 75 -15.46 -3.47 11.50
C VAL A 75 -15.48 -4.99 11.49
N PHE A 76 -16.01 -5.59 10.41
CA PHE A 76 -16.16 -7.05 10.30
C PHE A 76 -14.85 -7.80 10.51
N ASN A 77 -13.76 -7.34 9.88
CA ASN A 77 -12.44 -7.93 10.03
C ASN A 77 -11.52 -7.02 10.86
N TYR A 78 -11.13 -7.52 12.03
CA TYR A 78 -10.31 -6.79 13.00
C TYR A 78 -8.97 -6.33 12.42
N LYS A 79 -8.41 -7.05 11.43
CA LYS A 79 -7.11 -6.71 10.85
C LYS A 79 -7.10 -5.31 10.25
N TRP A 80 -8.18 -4.94 9.56
CA TRP A 80 -8.27 -3.65 8.86
C TRP A 80 -8.33 -2.47 9.83
N PHE A 81 -8.88 -2.70 11.03
CA PHE A 81 -8.90 -1.69 12.08
C PHE A 81 -7.49 -1.36 12.56
N TYR A 82 -6.68 -2.36 12.93
CA TYR A 82 -5.30 -2.11 13.38
C TYR A 82 -4.40 -1.66 12.23
N LEU A 83 -4.56 -2.21 11.02
CA LEU A 83 -3.80 -1.79 9.85
C LEU A 83 -4.08 -0.32 9.47
N PHE A 84 -5.29 0.17 9.71
CA PHE A 84 -5.60 1.60 9.53
C PHE A 84 -4.71 2.45 10.44
N PHE A 85 -4.71 2.22 11.75
CA PHE A 85 -3.88 2.98 12.69
C PHE A 85 -2.38 2.75 12.44
N ALA A 86 -1.98 1.53 12.13
CA ALA A 86 -0.59 1.21 11.78
C ALA A 86 -0.12 2.06 10.59
N SER A 87 -0.88 2.08 9.50
CA SER A 87 -0.50 2.83 8.31
C SER A 87 -0.44 4.34 8.52
N VAL A 88 -1.40 4.92 9.26
CA VAL A 88 -1.46 6.37 9.49
C VAL A 88 -0.28 6.78 10.38
N SER A 89 -0.03 6.04 11.46
CA SER A 89 1.11 6.28 12.34
C SER A 89 2.45 6.07 11.63
N MET A 90 2.56 5.09 10.74
CA MET A 90 3.77 4.86 9.92
C MET A 90 4.02 6.05 8.99
N VAL A 91 3.02 6.44 8.20
CA VAL A 91 3.16 7.55 7.24
C VAL A 91 3.45 8.88 7.95
N ALA A 92 2.81 9.13 9.10
CA ALA A 92 3.06 10.33 9.88
C ALA A 92 4.46 10.34 10.52
N SER A 93 5.00 9.19 10.92
CA SER A 93 6.30 9.12 11.60
C SER A 93 7.49 9.19 10.65
N VAL A 94 7.45 8.48 9.51
CA VAL A 94 8.58 8.36 8.56
C VAL A 94 9.32 9.68 8.25
N PRO A 95 8.65 10.81 7.95
CA PRO A 95 9.33 12.07 7.63
C PRO A 95 10.19 12.63 8.77
N HIS A 96 9.90 12.24 10.01
CA HIS A 96 10.58 12.69 11.22
C HIS A 96 11.79 11.83 11.60
N MET A 97 12.08 10.73 10.89
CA MET A 97 13.29 9.92 11.08
C MET A 97 14.21 10.04 9.87
N PRO A 98 15.36 10.73 9.97
CA PRO A 98 16.23 10.99 8.82
C PRO A 98 16.68 9.74 8.07
N TRP A 99 17.00 8.65 8.77
CA TRP A 99 17.44 7.40 8.16
C TRP A 99 16.32 6.71 7.36
N LEU A 100 15.10 6.72 7.89
CA LEU A 100 13.94 6.09 7.28
C LEU A 100 13.41 6.91 6.11
N LYS A 101 13.35 8.23 6.31
CA LYS A 101 13.08 9.20 5.25
C LYS A 101 14.04 9.01 4.07
N SER A 102 15.34 8.96 4.33
CA SER A 102 16.37 8.76 3.30
C SER A 102 16.16 7.46 2.52
N PHE A 103 15.81 6.36 3.21
CA PHE A 103 15.44 5.11 2.54
C PHE A 103 14.24 5.29 1.60
N PHE A 104 13.13 5.86 2.06
CA PHE A 104 11.94 6.02 1.22
C PHE A 104 12.10 7.07 0.10
N GLU A 105 13.02 8.02 0.24
CA GLU A 105 13.36 9.01 -0.79
C GLU A 105 14.38 8.50 -1.83
N MET A 106 14.83 7.25 -1.74
CA MET A 106 15.66 6.65 -2.79
C MET A 106 14.94 6.62 -4.14
N ARG A 107 15.71 6.78 -5.23
CA ARG A 107 15.20 6.83 -6.61
C ARG A 107 14.25 5.68 -6.96
N PHE A 108 14.55 4.48 -6.48
CA PHE A 108 13.72 3.30 -6.69
C PHE A 108 12.38 3.39 -5.97
N ASN A 109 12.37 3.80 -4.69
CA ASN A 109 11.16 3.94 -3.90
C ASN A 109 10.27 5.07 -4.42
N LEU A 110 10.86 6.20 -4.82
CA LEU A 110 10.14 7.29 -5.49
C LEU A 110 9.58 6.86 -6.85
N TYR A 111 10.30 6.04 -7.60
CA TYR A 111 9.79 5.45 -8.84
C TYR A 111 8.55 4.58 -8.58
N LEU A 112 8.62 3.68 -7.60
CA LEU A 112 7.47 2.85 -7.21
C LEU A 112 6.29 3.69 -6.73
N GLY A 113 6.56 4.73 -5.93
CA GLY A 113 5.54 5.68 -5.49
C GLY A 113 4.83 6.37 -6.66
N ARG A 114 5.59 6.81 -7.68
CA ARG A 114 5.06 7.47 -8.87
C ARG A 114 4.11 6.58 -9.70
N ILE A 115 4.39 5.28 -9.80
CA ILE A 115 3.57 4.34 -10.59
C ILE A 115 2.55 3.57 -9.74
N SER A 116 2.54 3.79 -8.42
CA SER A 116 1.80 2.96 -7.45
C SER A 116 0.31 2.84 -7.77
N TYR A 117 -0.33 3.94 -8.16
CA TYR A 117 -1.75 3.96 -8.52
C TYR A 117 -2.03 3.12 -9.77
N ALA A 118 -1.29 3.36 -10.86
CA ALA A 118 -1.44 2.57 -12.08
C ALA A 118 -1.11 1.09 -11.84
N PHE A 119 -0.07 0.80 -11.07
CA PHE A 119 0.33 -0.55 -10.66
C PHE A 119 -0.79 -1.26 -9.91
N TYR A 120 -1.45 -0.57 -8.97
CA TYR A 120 -2.62 -1.09 -8.27
C TYR A 120 -3.80 -1.37 -9.20
N LEU A 121 -4.01 -0.60 -10.27
CA LEU A 121 -5.10 -0.89 -11.20
C LEU A 121 -4.80 -2.09 -12.11
N ILE A 122 -3.57 -2.17 -12.63
CA ILE A 122 -3.20 -3.12 -13.68
C ILE A 122 -2.74 -4.48 -13.16
N HIS A 123 -2.34 -4.61 -11.88
CA HIS A 123 -1.87 -5.89 -11.35
C HIS A 123 -2.93 -7.00 -11.48
N GLY A 124 -4.21 -6.70 -11.23
CA GLY A 124 -5.30 -7.68 -11.35
C GLY A 124 -5.45 -8.24 -12.77
N PRO A 125 -5.64 -7.39 -13.79
CA PRO A 125 -5.67 -7.80 -15.19
C PRO A 125 -4.43 -8.59 -15.63
N VAL A 126 -3.23 -8.17 -15.22
CA VAL A 126 -1.99 -8.90 -15.54
C VAL A 126 -1.99 -10.29 -14.90
N MET A 127 -2.43 -10.39 -13.64
CA MET A 127 -2.53 -11.68 -12.95
C MET A 127 -3.54 -12.62 -13.61
N TRP A 128 -4.69 -12.12 -14.07
CA TRP A 128 -5.70 -12.97 -14.74
C TRP A 128 -5.32 -13.38 -16.16
N THR A 129 -4.48 -12.60 -16.85
CA THR A 129 -4.14 -12.87 -18.27
C THR A 129 -2.81 -13.58 -18.43
N LEU A 130 -1.77 -13.11 -17.74
CA LEU A 130 -0.41 -13.61 -17.83
C LEU A 130 -0.05 -14.46 -16.61
N GLY A 131 -0.37 -13.98 -15.41
CA GLY A 131 -0.02 -14.66 -14.16
C GLY A 131 -0.61 -16.05 -14.10
N ASP A 132 -1.91 -16.19 -14.32
CA ASP A 132 -2.64 -17.46 -14.29
C ASP A 132 -1.98 -18.52 -15.18
N ARG A 133 -1.64 -18.16 -16.43
CA ARG A 133 -0.98 -19.07 -17.38
C ARG A 133 0.41 -19.50 -16.91
N LEU A 134 1.21 -18.56 -16.42
CA LEU A 134 2.57 -18.86 -15.95
C LEU A 134 2.54 -19.74 -14.68
N TYR A 135 1.60 -19.49 -13.77
CA TYR A 135 1.41 -20.32 -12.58
C TYR A 135 0.96 -21.74 -12.93
N VAL A 136 0.04 -21.87 -13.89
CA VAL A 136 -0.43 -23.16 -14.38
C VAL A 136 0.69 -23.94 -15.08
N ALA A 137 1.54 -23.26 -15.85
CA ALA A 137 2.71 -23.85 -16.50
C ALA A 137 3.67 -24.49 -15.52
N VAL A 138 3.90 -23.85 -14.38
CA VAL A 138 4.85 -24.34 -13.36
C VAL A 138 4.25 -25.28 -12.32
N GLY A 139 2.96 -25.62 -12.48
CA GLY A 139 2.28 -26.66 -11.72
C GLY A 139 1.29 -26.17 -10.67
N TRP A 140 0.96 -24.88 -10.62
CA TRP A 140 -0.14 -24.32 -9.80
C TRP A 140 -1.43 -24.25 -10.62
N TYR A 141 -2.10 -25.38 -10.79
CA TYR A 141 -3.35 -25.47 -11.56
C TYR A 141 -4.52 -25.94 -10.71
N ARG A 142 -5.74 -25.64 -11.19
CA ARG A 142 -7.01 -26.13 -10.67
C ARG A 142 -7.68 -27.01 -11.73
N ASP A 143 -8.67 -27.80 -11.35
CA ASP A 143 -9.37 -28.68 -12.32
C ASP A 143 -10.01 -27.90 -13.48
N ALA A 144 -10.48 -26.69 -13.23
CA ALA A 144 -10.98 -25.78 -14.27
C ALA A 144 -9.93 -25.45 -15.36
N HIS A 145 -8.63 -25.47 -15.03
CA HIS A 145 -7.58 -25.17 -15.99
C HIS A 145 -7.31 -26.35 -16.95
N LYS A 146 -7.62 -27.58 -16.52
CA LYS A 146 -7.49 -28.78 -17.37
C LYS A 146 -8.45 -28.74 -18.55
N THR A 147 -9.63 -28.13 -18.39
CA THR A 147 -10.62 -27.99 -19.46
C THR A 147 -10.44 -26.70 -20.24
N ALA A 148 -10.15 -25.57 -19.57
CA ALA A 148 -10.05 -24.27 -20.22
C ALA A 148 -8.74 -24.05 -20.99
N ILE A 149 -7.61 -24.49 -20.44
CA ILE A 149 -6.26 -24.25 -21.00
C ILE A 149 -5.35 -25.48 -20.87
N PRO A 150 -5.74 -26.66 -21.39
CA PRO A 150 -5.02 -27.92 -21.20
C PRO A 150 -3.55 -27.84 -21.62
N GLY A 151 -3.24 -27.13 -22.71
CA GLY A 151 -1.87 -27.00 -23.24
C GLY A 151 -0.90 -26.22 -22.35
N TRP A 152 -1.39 -25.48 -21.36
CA TRP A 152 -0.56 -24.76 -20.40
C TRP A 152 -0.32 -25.56 -19.12
N VAL A 153 -1.11 -26.61 -18.84
CA VAL A 153 -1.04 -27.33 -17.57
C VAL A 153 0.25 -28.15 -17.50
N ASN A 154 1.08 -27.90 -16.48
CA ASN A 154 2.36 -28.57 -16.25
C ASN A 154 3.30 -28.55 -17.47
N LEU A 155 3.32 -27.44 -18.21
CA LEU A 155 4.24 -27.28 -19.34
C LEU A 155 5.72 -27.31 -18.90
N PHE A 156 6.01 -26.75 -17.72
CA PHE A 156 7.34 -26.75 -17.13
C PHE A 156 7.24 -26.87 -15.60
N PRO A 157 6.89 -28.07 -15.09
CA PRO A 157 6.60 -28.25 -13.67
C PRO A 157 7.85 -27.97 -12.84
N LEU A 158 7.69 -27.10 -11.85
CA LEU A 158 8.76 -26.70 -10.95
C LEU A 158 8.54 -27.25 -9.54
N SER A 159 9.63 -27.37 -8.80
CA SER A 159 9.56 -27.80 -7.40
C SER A 159 8.73 -26.81 -6.56
N LYS A 160 7.88 -27.38 -5.70
CA LYS A 160 7.13 -26.68 -4.66
C LYS A 160 7.79 -26.85 -3.28
N ALA A 161 9.01 -27.41 -3.25
CA ALA A 161 9.77 -27.52 -2.01
C ALA A 161 10.32 -26.14 -1.60
N GLY A 162 10.20 -25.81 -0.33
CA GLY A 162 10.70 -24.57 0.24
C GLY A 162 9.81 -24.05 1.38
N PRO A 163 10.27 -23.04 2.11
CA PRO A 163 9.40 -22.31 3.03
C PRO A 163 8.33 -21.55 2.23
N PHE A 164 7.15 -21.39 2.84
CA PHE A 164 5.99 -20.75 2.23
C PHE A 164 6.35 -19.38 1.64
N GLY A 165 6.08 -19.18 0.34
CA GLY A 165 6.36 -17.94 -0.39
C GLY A 165 7.76 -17.85 -1.02
N PHE A 166 8.61 -18.86 -0.82
CA PHE A 166 9.94 -18.95 -1.43
C PHE A 166 10.09 -20.19 -2.33
N GLU A 167 8.99 -20.84 -2.69
CA GLU A 167 9.01 -21.97 -3.61
C GLU A 167 9.50 -21.51 -4.99
N LEU A 168 10.33 -22.32 -5.65
CA LEU A 168 10.84 -22.00 -7.00
C LEU A 168 9.70 -21.82 -8.02
N SER A 169 8.67 -22.66 -7.90
CA SER A 169 7.43 -22.55 -8.68
C SER A 169 6.63 -21.27 -8.40
N PHE A 170 6.91 -20.54 -7.31
CA PHE A 170 6.31 -19.23 -7.03
C PHE A 170 7.20 -18.08 -7.48
N LEU A 171 8.50 -18.16 -7.25
CA LEU A 171 9.45 -17.08 -7.55
C LEU A 171 9.77 -16.94 -9.04
N LEU A 172 9.91 -18.06 -9.77
CA LEU A 172 10.29 -18.01 -11.19
C LEU A 172 9.25 -17.32 -12.09
N PRO A 173 7.93 -17.56 -11.94
CA PRO A 173 6.92 -16.77 -12.65
C PRO A 173 7.04 -15.25 -12.42
N HIS A 174 7.42 -14.83 -11.21
CA HIS A 174 7.55 -13.41 -10.88
C HIS A 174 8.69 -12.71 -11.62
N LEU A 175 9.71 -13.44 -12.10
CA LEU A 175 10.75 -12.86 -12.95
C LEU A 175 10.19 -12.33 -14.28
N ILE A 176 9.02 -12.81 -14.69
CA ILE A 176 8.32 -12.32 -15.89
C ILE A 176 7.15 -11.41 -15.49
N ILE A 177 6.33 -11.85 -14.52
CA ILE A 177 5.11 -11.13 -14.11
C ILE A 177 5.47 -9.74 -13.58
N LEU A 178 6.45 -9.63 -12.67
CA LEU A 178 6.76 -8.36 -12.01
C LEU A 178 7.29 -7.31 -13.02
N PRO A 179 8.29 -7.60 -13.88
CA PRO A 179 8.74 -6.62 -14.89
C PRO A 179 7.64 -6.20 -15.86
N VAL A 180 6.81 -7.14 -16.33
CA VAL A 180 5.68 -6.83 -17.23
C VAL A 180 4.67 -5.93 -16.53
N THR A 181 4.35 -6.23 -15.27
CA THR A 181 3.43 -5.42 -14.46
C THR A 181 3.99 -4.01 -14.24
N LEU A 182 5.27 -3.88 -13.85
CA LEU A 182 5.92 -2.58 -13.65
C LEU A 182 5.98 -1.77 -14.96
N TRP A 183 6.25 -2.42 -16.08
CA TRP A 183 6.28 -1.77 -17.40
C TRP A 183 4.89 -1.28 -17.82
N LEU A 184 3.86 -2.12 -17.70
CA LEU A 184 2.48 -1.72 -18.00
C LEU A 184 1.99 -0.59 -17.07
N ALA A 185 2.35 -0.64 -15.79
CA ALA A 185 2.06 0.43 -14.84
C ALA A 185 2.70 1.76 -15.27
N GLU A 186 3.95 1.73 -15.75
CA GLU A 186 4.64 2.91 -16.27
C GLU A 186 3.94 3.47 -17.52
N VAL A 187 3.52 2.59 -18.45
CA VAL A 187 2.76 2.99 -19.64
C VAL A 187 1.46 3.69 -19.24
N VAL A 188 0.64 3.05 -18.40
CA VAL A 188 -0.65 3.61 -17.95
C VAL A 188 -0.46 4.91 -17.17
N THR A 189 0.58 5.00 -16.34
CA THR A 189 0.92 6.24 -15.63
C THR A 189 1.19 7.39 -16.61
N ARG A 190 1.91 7.12 -17.70
CA ARG A 190 2.29 8.14 -18.68
C ARG A 190 1.16 8.51 -19.62
N THR A 191 0.36 7.54 -20.06
CA THR A 191 -0.64 7.73 -21.13
C THR A 191 -2.03 8.03 -20.61
N VAL A 192 -2.37 7.61 -19.39
CA VAL A 192 -3.72 7.76 -18.82
C VAL A 192 -3.69 8.65 -17.59
N ASP A 193 -2.92 8.28 -16.58
CA ASP A 193 -2.97 8.93 -15.26
C ASP A 193 -2.53 10.40 -15.34
N LYS A 194 -1.31 10.68 -15.82
CA LYS A 194 -0.80 12.05 -15.94
C LYS A 194 -1.67 12.97 -16.80
N PRO A 195 -2.13 12.57 -18.01
CA PRO A 195 -3.06 13.39 -18.79
C PRO A 195 -4.39 13.64 -18.08
N THR A 196 -4.92 12.64 -17.35
CA THR A 196 -6.18 12.78 -16.60
C THR A 196 -6.04 13.82 -15.49
N VAL A 197 -4.96 13.78 -14.71
CA VAL A 197 -4.70 14.78 -13.66
C VAL A 197 -4.61 16.19 -14.26
N LYS A 198 -3.91 16.36 -15.39
CA LYS A 198 -3.82 17.65 -16.10
C LYS A 198 -5.19 18.14 -16.59
N PHE A 199 -6.01 17.23 -17.13
CA PHE A 199 -7.35 17.54 -17.59
C PHE A 199 -8.24 18.00 -16.44
N VAL A 200 -8.23 17.29 -15.31
CA VAL A 200 -9.03 17.64 -14.12
C VAL A 200 -8.57 18.97 -13.53
N GLN A 201 -7.26 19.20 -13.43
CA GLN A 201 -6.72 20.50 -12.99
C GLN A 201 -7.13 21.65 -13.90
N TRP A 202 -7.09 21.43 -15.22
CA TRP A 202 -7.56 22.42 -16.19
C TRP A 202 -9.06 22.71 -16.02
N ALA A 203 -9.89 21.67 -15.87
CA ALA A 203 -11.32 21.83 -15.67
C ALA A 203 -11.63 22.58 -14.37
N TYR A 204 -10.93 22.26 -13.29
CA TYR A 204 -11.05 22.96 -12.01
C TYR A 204 -10.65 24.44 -12.14
N ALA A 205 -9.54 24.74 -12.82
CA ALA A 205 -9.10 26.12 -13.04
C ALA A 205 -10.14 26.98 -13.78
N LYS A 206 -10.98 26.37 -14.63
CA LYS A 206 -12.10 27.08 -15.30
C LYS A 206 -13.26 27.43 -14.37
N THR A 207 -13.35 26.80 -13.19
CA THR A 207 -14.38 27.10 -12.19
C THR A 207 -13.95 28.15 -11.16
N LEU A 208 -12.66 28.51 -11.14
CA LEU A 208 -12.15 29.52 -10.20
C LEU A 208 -12.52 30.93 -10.66
N ALA A 209 -12.84 31.79 -9.71
CA ALA A 209 -13.03 33.22 -9.98
C ALA A 209 -11.73 33.82 -10.55
N PRO A 210 -11.83 34.79 -11.48
CA PRO A 210 -10.65 35.49 -11.96
C PRO A 210 -9.91 36.12 -10.77
N PRO A 211 -8.56 36.10 -10.76
CA PRO A 211 -7.79 36.68 -9.68
C PRO A 211 -8.14 38.17 -9.54
N PRO A 212 -8.24 38.70 -8.31
CA PRO A 212 -8.55 40.11 -8.10
C PRO A 212 -7.49 40.96 -8.80
N VAL A 213 -7.96 41.87 -9.67
CA VAL A 213 -7.09 42.87 -10.30
C VAL A 213 -6.58 43.78 -9.20
N LYS A 214 -5.27 43.74 -8.93
CA LYS A 214 -4.63 44.73 -8.07
C LYS A 214 -4.67 46.07 -8.81
N LEU A 215 -5.53 46.99 -8.35
CA LEU A 215 -5.52 48.40 -8.72
C LEU A 215 -4.35 49.12 -8.08
#